data_AF-A0AA85EWP6-F1
#
_entry.id   AF-A0AA85EWP6-F1
#
_cell.length_a   1.000
_cell.length_b   1.000
_cell.length_c   1.000
_cell.angle_alpha   90.00
_cell.angle_beta   90.00
_cell.angle_gamma   90.00
#
_symmetry.space_group_name_H-M   'P 1'
#
loop_
_entity.id
_entity.type
_entity.pdbx_description
1 polymer ?
#
loop_
_entity_poly.entity_id
_entity_poly.type
_entity_poly.pdbx_seq_one_letter_code
_entity_poly.pdbx_strand_id
1 'polypeptide(L)'
;MEVYMVVRRKKTTIHLSAKETSLVLEVKKMIEGILKVKPEDQMLLKHQTEMDDEKSLSYYNLNSQTARAHTPATLGLCLRDPVIFASLQGLQTACTFSNASVFLI
;
A
#
# COMPACT_ATOMS: atom_id res chain seq x y z
N MET A 1 -10.33 17.05 3.14
CA MET A 1 -11.22 16.20 2.30
C MET A 1 -10.88 14.73 2.48
N GLU A 2 -11.79 13.84 2.11
CA GLU A 2 -11.53 12.39 2.09
C GLU A 2 -10.84 11.96 0.80
N VAL A 3 -9.96 10.98 0.93
CA VAL A 3 -9.23 10.36 -0.17
C VAL A 3 -9.41 8.85 -0.10
N TYR A 4 -9.61 8.24 -1.27
CA TYR A 4 -9.82 6.82 -1.42
C TYR A 4 -8.61 6.20 -2.09
N MET A 5 -8.06 5.17 -1.47
CA MET A 5 -6.87 4.50 -1.95
C MET A 5 -7.01 2.99 -1.87
N VAL A 6 -6.34 2.32 -2.79
CA VAL A 6 -6.31 0.88 -2.94
C VAL A 6 -4.90 0.42 -2.70
N VAL A 7 -4.69 -0.33 -1.63
CA VAL A 7 -3.41 -0.94 -1.32
C VAL A 7 -3.40 -2.34 -1.93
N ARG A 8 -2.52 -2.55 -2.91
CA ARG A 8 -2.39 -3.82 -3.65
C ARG A 8 -1.12 -4.55 -3.22
N ARG A 9 -1.27 -5.84 -2.91
CA ARG A 9 -0.16 -6.76 -2.61
C ARG A 9 -0.52 -8.17 -3.07
N LYS A 10 0.26 -8.74 -4.00
CA LYS A 10 0.00 -10.09 -4.56
C LYS A 10 -1.47 -10.21 -5.00
N LYS A 11 -2.25 -11.08 -4.36
CA LYS A 11 -3.69 -11.29 -4.63
C LYS A 11 -4.61 -10.49 -3.68
N THR A 12 -4.05 -9.77 -2.72
CA THR A 12 -4.80 -8.99 -1.72
C THR A 12 -4.94 -7.54 -2.17
N THR A 13 -6.17 -7.04 -2.13
CA THR A 13 -6.52 -5.66 -2.45
C THR A 13 -7.30 -5.08 -1.28
N ILE A 14 -6.78 -4.03 -0.67
CA ILE A 14 -7.39 -3.39 0.50
C ILE A 14 -7.85 -2.00 0.09
N HIS A 15 -9.13 -1.71 0.25
CA HIS A 15 -9.67 -0.37 0.06
C HIS A 15 -9.62 0.38 1.38
N LEU A 16 -8.95 1.53 1.39
CA LEU A 16 -8.81 2.40 2.53
C LEU A 16 -9.33 3.79 2.18
N SER A 17 -9.97 4.42 3.16
CA SER A 17 -10.39 5.81 3.12
C SER A 17 -9.72 6.56 4.26
N ALA A 18 -9.08 7.68 3.95
CA ALA A 18 -8.42 8.53 4.93
C ALA A 18 -8.63 10.01 4.59
N LYS A 19 -8.21 10.91 5.47
CA LYS A 19 -8.18 12.35 5.15
C LYS A 19 -6.88 12.69 4.43
N GLU A 20 -6.91 13.64 3.50
CA GLU A 20 -5.67 14.07 2.80
C GLU A 20 -4.61 14.67 3.73
N THR A 21 -5.03 15.17 4.90
CA THR A 21 -4.16 15.71 5.96
C THR A 21 -3.65 14.65 6.93
N SER A 22 -4.20 13.42 6.87
CA SER A 22 -3.73 12.31 7.69
C SER A 22 -2.30 11.92 7.31
N LEU A 23 -1.57 11.43 8.31
CA LEU A 23 -0.22 10.91 8.13
C LEU A 23 -0.25 9.51 7.51
N VAL A 24 0.83 9.15 6.82
CA VAL A 24 1.03 7.79 6.31
C VAL A 24 0.99 6.76 7.45
N LEU A 25 1.45 7.14 8.65
CA LEU A 25 1.38 6.30 9.83
C LEU A 25 -0.04 5.82 10.17
N GLU A 26 -1.05 6.69 10.01
CA GLU A 26 -2.45 6.32 10.27
C GLU A 26 -2.93 5.25 9.28
N VAL A 27 -2.49 5.35 8.03
CA VAL A 27 -2.80 4.37 6.98
C VAL A 27 -2.17 3.02 7.31
N LYS A 28 -0.91 3.01 7.77
CA LYS A 28 -0.24 1.77 8.20
C LYS A 28 -0.94 1.11 9.40
N LYS A 29 -1.47 1.91 10.35
CA LYS A 29 -2.29 1.39 11.47
C LYS A 29 -3.61 0.77 10.99
N MET A 30 -4.26 1.35 9.98
CA MET A 30 -5.45 0.73 9.38
C MET A 30 -5.11 -0.63 8.75
N ILE A 31 -3.97 -0.71 8.05
CA ILE A 31 -3.48 -1.95 7.44
C ILE A 31 -3.09 -2.97 8.53
N GLU A 32 -2.51 -2.53 9.65
CA GLU A 32 -2.23 -3.38 10.82
C GLU A 32 -3.50 -4.04 11.35
N GLY A 33 -4.62 -3.31 11.40
CA GLY A 33 -5.91 -3.86 11.81
C GLY A 33 -6.37 -5.05 10.96
N ILE A 34 -6.06 -5.01 9.65
CA ILE A 34 -6.48 -5.99 8.64
C ILE A 34 -5.49 -7.15 8.50
N LEU A 35 -4.19 -6.84 8.35
CA LEU A 35 -3.12 -7.82 8.10
C LEU A 35 -2.45 -8.34 9.38
N LYS A 36 -2.71 -7.72 10.53
CA LYS A 36 -2.07 -8.03 11.83
C LYS A 36 -0.54 -7.92 11.82
N VAL A 37 0.00 -7.07 10.95
CA VAL A 37 1.44 -6.77 10.85
C VAL A 37 1.69 -5.38 11.39
N LYS A 38 2.76 -5.19 12.17
CA LYS A 38 3.11 -3.89 12.75
C LYS A 38 3.43 -2.85 11.67
N PRO A 39 3.18 -1.55 11.91
CA PRO A 39 3.45 -0.49 10.94
C PRO A 39 4.94 -0.38 10.56
N GLU A 40 5.86 -0.75 11.46
CA GLU A 40 7.31 -0.77 11.21
C GLU A 40 7.72 -1.80 10.15
N ASP A 41 6.98 -2.91 10.08
CA ASP A 41 7.20 -3.98 9.10
C ASP A 41 6.42 -3.75 7.80
N GLN A 42 5.72 -2.62 7.69
CA GLN A 42 4.95 -2.24 6.51
C GLN A 42 5.63 -1.10 5.75
N MET A 43 5.81 -1.31 4.44
CA MET A 43 6.36 -0.32 3.53
C MET A 43 5.33 -0.02 2.43
N LEU A 44 4.84 1.22 2.44
CA LEU A 44 3.91 1.73 1.44
C LEU A 44 4.68 2.40 0.31
N LEU A 45 4.28 2.10 -0.92
CA LEU A 45 4.93 2.55 -2.14
C LEU A 45 3.90 3.22 -3.04
N LYS A 46 4.17 4.46 -3.45
CA LYS A 46 3.39 5.15 -4.49
C LYS A 46 4.25 5.31 -5.74
N HIS A 47 3.88 4.69 -6.86
CA HIS A 47 4.63 4.75 -8.12
C HIS A 47 6.15 4.54 -7.95
N GLN A 48 6.54 3.56 -7.12
CA GLN A 48 7.95 3.24 -6.77
C GLN A 48 8.63 4.20 -5.76
N THR A 49 7.92 5.21 -5.27
CA THR A 49 8.41 6.07 -4.17
C THR A 49 7.94 5.54 -2.82
N GLU A 50 8.89 5.32 -1.91
CA GLU A 50 8.61 4.95 -0.53
C GLU A 50 7.95 6.10 0.24
N MET A 51 6.94 5.75 1.05
CA MET A 51 6.18 6.72 1.84
C MET A 51 6.68 6.76 3.30
N ASP A 52 7.03 7.96 3.75
CA ASP A 52 7.48 8.24 5.12
C ASP A 52 6.29 8.46 6.06
N ASP A 53 6.43 7.98 7.29
CA ASP A 53 5.37 8.02 8.31
C ASP A 53 5.05 9.44 8.81
N GLU A 54 6.03 10.33 8.76
CA GLU A 54 5.90 11.74 9.20
C GLU A 54 5.23 12.63 8.14
N LYS A 55 5.07 12.13 6.91
CA LYS A 55 4.50 12.90 5.81
C LYS A 55 3.00 12.66 5.70
N SER A 56 2.28 13.68 5.24
CA SER A 56 0.86 13.57 4.94
C SER A 56 0.62 12.90 3.59
N LEU A 57 -0.60 12.37 3.39
CA LEU A 57 -1.03 11.84 2.10
C LEU A 57 -1.00 12.91 0.99
N SER A 58 -1.34 14.16 1.34
CA SER A 58 -1.29 15.29 0.40
C SER A 58 0.10 15.51 -0.21
N TYR A 59 1.18 15.30 0.55
CA TYR A 59 2.56 15.44 0.06
C TYR A 59 2.85 14.47 -1.09
N TYR A 60 2.28 13.27 -1.02
CA TYR A 60 2.40 12.27 -2.06
C TYR A 60 1.39 12.45 -3.20
N ASN A 61 0.77 13.61 -3.38
CA ASN A 61 -0.29 13.83 -4.38
C ASN A 61 -1.49 12.89 -4.19
N LEU A 62 -1.81 12.50 -2.97
CA LEU A 62 -3.07 11.83 -2.62
C LEU A 62 -4.00 12.89 -2.05
N ASN A 63 -4.79 13.49 -2.93
CA ASN A 63 -5.74 14.53 -2.60
C ASN A 63 -7.12 14.16 -3.17
N SER A 64 -8.15 14.91 -2.78
CA SER A 64 -9.52 14.67 -3.24
C SER A 64 -9.70 14.70 -4.76
N GLN A 65 -8.77 15.31 -5.52
CA GLN A 65 -8.85 15.35 -6.98
C GLN A 65 -8.26 14.10 -7.62
N THR A 66 -7.17 13.55 -7.09
CA THR A 66 -6.47 12.38 -7.63
C THR A 66 -6.99 11.06 -7.08
N ALA A 67 -7.50 11.04 -5.86
CA ALA A 67 -7.91 9.86 -5.12
C ALA A 67 -9.41 9.93 -4.77
N ARG A 68 -10.26 9.90 -5.80
CA ARG A 68 -11.73 10.03 -5.68
C ARG A 68 -12.39 8.69 -5.37
N ALA A 69 -13.60 8.71 -4.83
CA ALA A 69 -14.39 7.50 -4.57
C ALA A 69 -14.57 6.62 -5.83
N HIS A 70 -14.83 7.24 -6.99
CA HIS A 70 -14.99 6.52 -8.27
C HIS A 70 -13.66 6.09 -8.90
N THR A 71 -12.55 6.73 -8.53
CA THR A 71 -11.20 6.47 -9.07
C THR A 71 -10.18 6.52 -7.93
N PRO A 72 -10.08 5.44 -7.13
CA PRO A 72 -9.20 5.43 -5.99
C PRO A 72 -7.73 5.33 -6.42
N ALA A 73 -6.83 5.93 -5.64
CA ALA A 73 -5.41 5.90 -5.93
C ALA A 73 -4.80 4.52 -5.62
N THR A 74 -3.97 3.97 -6.51
CA THR A 74 -3.31 2.68 -6.25
C THR A 74 -1.98 2.86 -5.51
N LEU A 75 -1.81 2.11 -4.42
CA LEU A 75 -0.60 2.03 -3.60
C LEU A 75 -0.09 0.59 -3.57
N GLY A 76 1.22 0.42 -3.60
CA GLY A 76 1.88 -0.87 -3.34
C GLY A 76 2.13 -1.05 -1.85
N LEU A 77 2.02 -2.29 -1.38
CA LEU A 77 2.39 -2.67 -0.01
C LEU A 77 3.42 -3.80 -0.03
N CYS A 78 4.56 -3.51 0.59
CA CYS A 78 5.60 -4.47 0.89
C CYS A 78 5.60 -4.73 2.39
N LEU A 79 5.66 -5.99 2.80
CA LEU A 79 5.82 -6.36 4.20
C LEU A 79 7.20 -6.96 4.41
N ARG A 80 7.82 -6.61 5.52
CA ARG A 80 9.03 -7.25 6.03
C ARG A 80 8.62 -8.52 6.78
N ASP A 81 8.14 -9.51 6.05
CA ASP A 81 7.75 -10.79 6.66
C ASP A 81 9.00 -11.63 7.00
N PRO A 82 9.11 -12.17 8.24
CA PRO A 82 9.92 -13.36 8.51
C PRO A 82 9.22 -14.68 8.10
N VAL A 83 7.92 -14.64 7.76
CA VAL A 83 7.02 -15.81 7.59
C VAL A 83 6.93 -16.33 6.14
N ILE A 84 7.76 -15.83 5.23
CA ILE A 84 7.79 -16.29 3.83
C ILE A 84 8.17 -17.79 3.70
N PHE A 85 8.72 -18.44 4.73
CA PHE A 85 8.99 -19.89 4.66
C PHE A 85 7.75 -20.81 4.81
N ALA A 86 6.63 -20.36 5.39
CA ALA A 86 5.52 -21.27 5.73
C ALA A 86 4.37 -21.34 4.70
N SER A 87 4.21 -20.33 3.83
CA SER A 87 3.12 -20.30 2.84
C SER A 87 3.59 -20.41 1.39
N LEU A 88 4.90 -20.56 1.15
CA LEU A 88 5.47 -20.93 -0.14
C LEU A 88 5.34 -22.45 -0.43
N GLN A 89 4.13 -23.00 -0.31
CA GLN A 89 3.77 -24.21 -1.05
C GLN A 89 2.86 -23.92 -2.25
N GLY A 90 2.60 -22.65 -2.59
CA GLY A 90 1.63 -22.34 -3.65
C GLY A 90 1.96 -21.27 -4.69
N LEU A 91 2.81 -20.28 -4.43
CA LEU A 91 3.11 -19.26 -5.46
C LEU A 91 4.42 -18.51 -5.16
N GLN A 92 5.54 -19.14 -5.56
CA GLN A 92 6.80 -18.42 -5.74
C GLN A 92 6.69 -17.55 -6.99
N THR A 93 6.35 -16.27 -6.82
CA THR A 93 6.80 -15.18 -7.71
C THR A 93 6.39 -13.84 -7.12
N ALA A 94 7.18 -12.79 -7.41
CA ALA A 94 6.91 -11.38 -7.16
C ALA A 94 7.45 -10.75 -5.86
N CYS A 95 8.48 -11.33 -5.25
CA CYS A 95 9.49 -10.52 -4.54
C CYS A 95 10.83 -10.60 -5.32
N THR A 96 10.79 -10.34 -6.61
CA THR A 96 11.99 -10.04 -7.40
C THR A 96 11.84 -8.63 -7.93
N PHE A 97 12.59 -7.72 -7.32
CA PHE A 97 13.12 -6.54 -7.98
C PHE A 97 13.89 -7.02 -9.21
N SER A 98 13.25 -7.09 -10.38
CA SER A 98 13.90 -7.08 -11.69
C SER A 98 12.83 -7.10 -12.78
N ASN A 99 12.91 -6.10 -13.67
CA ASN A 99 12.39 -6.07 -15.03
C ASN A 99 11.46 -7.21 -15.48
N ALA A 100 10.18 -6.90 -15.71
CA ALA A 100 9.52 -7.08 -17.00
C ALA A 100 7.99 -6.97 -16.84
N SER A 101 7.39 -6.23 -17.77
CA SER A 101 5.97 -6.27 -18.16
C SER A 101 4.94 -5.99 -17.07
N VAL A 102 4.62 -4.71 -16.99
CA VAL A 102 3.28 -4.15 -16.81
C VAL A 102 2.22 -5.11 -17.36
N PHE A 103 1.55 -5.86 -16.47
CA PHE A 103 0.30 -6.53 -16.80
C PHE A 103 -0.83 -5.56 -16.53
N LEU A 104 -1.36 -5.07 -17.64
CA LEU A 104 -2.53 -4.24 -17.80
C LEU A 104 -3.78 -5.09 -17.54
N ILE A 105 -4.47 -4.87 -16.41
CA ILE A 105 -5.93 -5.00 -16.26
C ILE A 105 -6.38 -4.08 -15.11
#